data_AF-A0A4Y7JMA8-F1
#
_entry.id   AF-A0A4Y7JMA8-F1
#
_cell.length_a   1.000
_cell.length_b   1.000
_cell.length_c   1.000
_cell.angle_alpha   90.00
_cell.angle_beta   90.00
_cell.angle_gamma   90.00
#
_symmetry.space_group_name_H-M   'P 1'
#
loop_
_entity.id
_entity.type
_entity.pdbx_description
1 polymer ?
#
loop_
_entity_poly.entity_id
_entity_poly.type
_entity_poly.pdbx_seq_one_letter_code
_entity_poly.pdbx_strand_id
1 'polypeptide(L)'
;MEELRRFCMSFLLFTLLYISPSFVHSRSLVVETHKKTTLLDITASIQKTIDVVSASKPETTIQNTFLQQETTFSEFSSSSSSSSSKSFTLELHSRDSLHSSSHKDYKTLIKSRLERDSARVRSLNTKLDLAVNGIKKSDFKPVETTLEQSLMTEEGGKSKTELEGPIISGTSQGSGEYFSRVGIGRPPKPLYMVLDTGSDVTWVQCSPCTDCYQQTDPIFEPSSSSSYSQIMCNTDTCQALDVSACRAGVCLYQVSYGDGSYTVGDFVSETLTFGNSSSVNNVSLGCGHDNEGLFVGSAGLLGLGGGSLSFPSQLKTESFSYCLVDRDSSSTSTLDFGSSSELNVNNSVTTPLLRNNQLDTYYYLGLTGLSVGGEMLTIPPSAFEVDESGNGGIIIDSGTAVTRLKTDVYNSLRDAFVEGTQNLPTTSGVAIFDTCYDLSTMRSVDVPTISLHFPGDKYIALPAKNYLVPVDSAGTFCLAFAPTSSSLSIIGNIQQQGTRVTFDLVNSLVGFSASQCTPMGVLQYNFVQLLVLWAEILSRNIHLWTGDNLRVDSFGSWR
;
A
#
# COMPACT_ATOMS: atom_id res chain seq x y z
N MET A 1 5.66 76.23 32.67
CA MET A 1 4.44 75.39 32.52
C MET A 1 4.38 74.60 31.21
N GLU A 2 5.31 74.76 30.27
CA GLU A 2 5.43 73.88 29.09
C GLU A 2 6.33 72.65 29.30
N GLU A 3 7.23 72.66 30.28
CA GLU A 3 8.04 71.49 30.66
C GLU A 3 7.26 70.47 31.52
N LEU A 4 6.12 70.86 32.11
CA LEU A 4 5.26 69.94 32.88
C LEU A 4 4.30 69.13 31.97
N ARG A 5 4.13 69.52 30.71
CA ARG A 5 3.30 68.79 29.73
C ARG A 5 4.04 67.64 29.05
N ARG A 6 5.38 67.69 28.96
CA ARG A 6 6.18 66.59 28.39
C ARG A 6 6.37 65.42 29.36
N PHE A 7 6.32 65.67 30.67
CA PHE A 7 6.45 64.62 31.67
C PHE A 7 5.16 63.79 31.87
N CYS A 8 3.98 64.41 31.73
CA CYS A 8 2.70 63.69 31.80
C CYS A 8 2.42 62.79 30.58
N MET A 9 2.94 63.12 29.40
CA MET A 9 2.72 62.30 28.19
C MET A 9 3.59 61.03 28.15
N SER A 10 4.76 61.04 28.82
CA SER A 10 5.63 59.86 28.91
C SER A 10 5.14 58.83 29.94
N PHE A 11 4.45 59.28 31.01
CA PHE A 11 3.90 58.39 32.03
C PHE A 11 2.58 57.71 31.60
N LEU A 12 1.82 58.35 30.69
CA LEU A 12 0.62 57.77 30.08
C LEU A 12 0.92 56.72 29.00
N LEU A 13 2.09 56.80 28.32
CA LEU A 13 2.52 55.73 27.41
C LEU A 13 3.09 54.50 28.15
N PHE A 14 3.66 54.67 29.34
CA PHE A 14 4.20 53.55 30.11
C PHE A 14 3.15 52.75 30.90
N THR A 15 1.98 53.34 31.15
CA THR A 15 0.86 52.67 31.85
C THR A 15 -0.15 51.99 30.91
N LEU A 16 -0.10 52.28 29.60
CA LEU A 16 -0.89 51.59 28.56
C LEU A 16 -0.21 50.35 27.96
N LEU A 17 1.05 50.05 28.34
CA LEU A 17 1.79 48.85 27.92
C LEU A 17 1.71 47.68 28.93
N TYR A 18 1.00 47.86 30.06
CA TYR A 18 0.86 46.83 31.11
C TYR A 18 -0.59 46.36 31.38
N ILE A 19 -1.52 46.69 30.48
CA ILE A 19 -2.89 46.14 30.51
C ILE A 19 -3.21 45.58 29.12
N SER A 20 -2.41 44.64 28.66
CA SER A 20 -2.92 43.62 27.75
C SER A 20 -3.71 42.63 28.62
N PRO A 21 -4.98 42.31 28.30
CA PRO A 21 -5.58 41.13 28.87
C PRO A 21 -4.67 39.98 28.45
N SER A 22 -4.07 39.31 29.41
CA SER A 22 -3.54 37.98 29.19
C SER A 22 -4.74 37.16 28.74
N PHE A 23 -5.00 37.12 27.42
CA PHE A 23 -5.55 35.94 26.80
C PHE A 23 -4.47 34.89 27.01
N VAL A 24 -4.43 34.36 28.23
CA VAL A 24 -4.15 32.96 28.45
C VAL A 24 -5.22 32.29 27.60
N HIS A 25 -4.92 32.11 26.32
CA HIS A 25 -5.31 30.90 25.66
C HIS A 25 -4.77 29.84 26.59
N SER A 26 -5.65 29.37 27.47
CA SER A 26 -5.55 28.01 27.92
C SER A 26 -5.55 27.24 26.60
N ARG A 27 -4.35 27.03 26.07
CA ARG A 27 -4.05 25.79 25.40
C ARG A 27 -4.41 24.81 26.50
N SER A 28 -5.66 24.37 26.50
CA SER A 28 -5.90 22.96 26.62
C SER A 28 -4.90 22.39 25.62
N LEU A 29 -3.74 22.01 26.15
CA LEU A 29 -3.16 20.74 25.76
C LEU A 29 -4.38 19.85 25.74
N VAL A 30 -4.91 19.65 24.53
CA VAL A 30 -5.59 18.41 24.24
C VAL A 30 -4.46 17.42 24.49
N VAL A 31 -4.34 17.00 25.76
CA VAL A 31 -3.81 15.70 26.07
C VAL A 31 -4.64 14.84 25.14
N GLU A 32 -4.02 14.33 24.07
CA GLU A 32 -4.62 13.28 23.27
C GLU A 32 -4.95 12.19 24.27
N THR A 33 -6.18 12.24 24.77
CA THR A 33 -6.72 11.20 25.61
C THR A 33 -6.76 10.02 24.66
N HIS A 34 -5.87 9.06 24.89
CA HIS A 34 -5.81 7.82 24.13
C HIS A 34 -7.25 7.34 23.98
N LYS A 35 -7.79 7.42 22.77
CA LYS A 35 -9.18 7.03 22.53
C LYS A 35 -9.27 5.55 22.88
N LYS A 36 -9.94 5.24 23.98
CA LYS A 36 -10.09 3.86 24.45
C LYS A 36 -10.83 3.01 23.43
N THR A 37 -11.75 3.62 22.69
CA THR A 37 -12.49 2.97 21.61
C THR A 37 -12.32 3.70 20.29
N THR A 38 -12.58 2.98 19.22
CA THR A 38 -12.66 3.51 17.87
C THR A 38 -13.93 2.97 17.20
N LEU A 39 -14.53 3.81 16.37
CA LEU A 39 -15.81 3.53 15.73
C LEU A 39 -15.58 2.71 14.45
N LEU A 40 -16.30 1.61 14.31
CA LEU A 40 -16.44 0.86 13.06
C LEU A 40 -17.82 1.10 12.46
N ASP A 41 -17.87 1.57 11.22
CA ASP A 41 -19.11 1.65 10.43
C ASP A 41 -19.38 0.29 9.77
N ILE A 42 -20.37 -0.42 10.30
CA ILE A 42 -20.75 -1.76 9.83
C ILE A 42 -21.49 -1.67 8.50
N THR A 43 -22.37 -0.68 8.35
CA THR A 43 -23.18 -0.52 7.14
C THR A 43 -22.28 -0.23 5.94
N ALA A 44 -21.34 0.71 6.09
CA ALA A 44 -20.39 1.04 5.04
C ALA A 44 -19.44 -0.14 4.72
N SER A 45 -19.03 -0.91 5.73
CA SER A 45 -18.18 -2.08 5.53
C SER A 45 -18.90 -3.19 4.76
N ILE A 46 -20.15 -3.51 5.11
CA ILE A 46 -20.97 -4.50 4.39
C ILE A 46 -21.22 -4.04 2.97
N GLN A 47 -21.56 -2.76 2.75
CA GLN A 47 -21.81 -2.23 1.41
C GLN A 47 -20.60 -2.42 0.49
N LYS A 48 -19.38 -2.16 0.97
CA LYS A 48 -18.15 -2.44 0.21
C LYS A 48 -18.04 -3.91 -0.21
N THR A 49 -18.38 -4.86 0.67
CA THR A 49 -18.35 -6.28 0.30
C THR A 49 -19.34 -6.60 -0.81
N ILE A 50 -20.52 -5.96 -0.80
CA ILE A 50 -21.55 -6.13 -1.83
C ILE A 50 -21.07 -5.52 -3.15
N ASP A 51 -20.44 -4.36 -3.11
CA ASP A 51 -19.92 -3.67 -4.29
C ASP A 51 -18.84 -4.52 -4.98
N VAL A 52 -17.93 -5.14 -4.22
CA VAL A 52 -16.90 -6.08 -4.73
C VAL A 52 -17.55 -7.25 -5.49
N VAL A 53 -18.60 -7.84 -4.94
CA VAL A 53 -19.30 -8.97 -5.59
C VAL A 53 -20.19 -8.49 -6.74
N SER A 54 -20.76 -7.30 -6.67
CA SER A 54 -21.67 -6.77 -7.69
C SER A 54 -20.93 -6.26 -8.93
N ALA A 55 -19.75 -5.65 -8.75
CA ALA A 55 -18.85 -5.27 -9.83
C ALA A 55 -18.38 -6.46 -10.69
N SER A 56 -18.52 -7.69 -10.18
CA SER A 56 -18.17 -8.92 -10.88
C SER A 56 -19.29 -9.54 -11.73
N LYS A 57 -20.53 -9.00 -11.67
CA LYS A 57 -21.65 -9.49 -12.49
C LYS A 57 -21.89 -8.53 -13.66
N PRO A 58 -21.72 -8.96 -14.92
CA PRO A 58 -22.18 -8.15 -16.04
C PRO A 58 -23.71 -8.06 -16.00
N GLU A 59 -24.26 -6.86 -15.85
CA GLU A 59 -25.70 -6.65 -16.02
C GLU A 59 -26.10 -7.01 -17.46
N THR A 60 -27.02 -7.96 -17.56
CA THR A 60 -27.70 -8.42 -18.79
C THR A 60 -28.63 -7.36 -19.37
N THR A 61 -28.13 -6.16 -19.67
CA THR A 61 -28.90 -5.07 -20.30
C THR A 61 -28.50 -4.84 -21.77
N ILE A 62 -27.57 -5.62 -22.32
CA ILE A 62 -26.99 -5.39 -23.66
C ILE A 62 -27.88 -5.88 -24.83
N GLN A 63 -28.88 -6.75 -24.62
CA GLN A 63 -29.64 -7.31 -25.75
C GLN A 63 -30.85 -6.49 -26.22
N ASN A 64 -31.37 -5.54 -25.43
CA ASN A 64 -32.56 -4.78 -25.85
C ASN A 64 -32.24 -3.53 -26.68
N THR A 65 -31.01 -3.04 -26.65
CA THR A 65 -30.60 -1.83 -27.40
C THR A 65 -30.22 -2.15 -28.85
N PHE A 66 -29.78 -3.38 -29.13
CA PHE A 66 -29.35 -3.78 -30.49
C PHE A 66 -30.52 -4.07 -31.44
N LEU A 67 -31.70 -4.46 -30.93
CA LEU A 67 -32.88 -4.75 -31.77
C LEU A 67 -33.71 -3.52 -32.16
N GLN A 68 -33.45 -2.35 -31.57
CA GLN A 68 -34.12 -1.10 -31.97
C GLN A 68 -33.34 -0.31 -33.05
N GLN A 69 -32.09 -0.69 -33.33
CA GLN A 69 -31.22 0.06 -34.23
C GLN A 69 -31.22 -0.45 -35.68
N GLU A 70 -31.79 -1.63 -35.95
CA GLU A 70 -31.93 -2.17 -37.32
C GLU A 70 -33.20 -1.69 -38.05
N THR A 71 -34.18 -1.10 -37.36
CA THR A 71 -35.46 -0.68 -37.98
C THR A 71 -35.48 0.76 -38.55
N THR A 72 -34.39 1.51 -38.52
CA THR A 72 -34.36 2.92 -38.97
C THR A 72 -33.39 3.22 -40.12
N PHE A 73 -32.80 2.20 -40.74
CA PHE A 73 -31.90 2.36 -41.89
C PHE A 73 -32.57 2.10 -43.24
N SER A 74 -33.75 2.69 -43.47
CA SER A 74 -34.28 2.82 -44.82
C SER A 74 -35.26 3.97 -44.92
N GLU A 75 -34.76 5.21 -44.91
CA GLU A 75 -35.33 6.29 -45.74
C GLU A 75 -34.53 7.59 -45.59
N PHE A 76 -34.41 8.27 -46.73
CA PHE A 76 -34.18 9.70 -46.89
C PHE A 76 -32.74 10.24 -47.00
N SER A 77 -32.35 10.34 -48.27
CA SER A 77 -31.39 11.30 -48.83
C SER A 77 -31.81 12.76 -48.65
N SER A 78 -30.79 13.63 -48.58
CA SER A 78 -30.74 15.04 -49.00
C SER A 78 -30.83 16.17 -47.93
N SER A 79 -29.74 16.94 -47.93
CA SER A 79 -29.61 18.40 -47.70
C SER A 79 -29.57 19.01 -46.29
N SER A 80 -28.55 19.88 -46.17
CA SER A 80 -28.40 21.10 -45.35
C SER A 80 -28.30 21.03 -43.82
N SER A 81 -27.06 21.23 -43.36
CA SER A 81 -26.62 22.12 -42.28
C SER A 81 -27.61 22.48 -41.15
N SER A 82 -27.45 21.78 -40.03
CA SER A 82 -27.56 22.40 -38.70
C SER A 82 -26.53 21.76 -37.79
N SER A 83 -25.63 22.58 -37.24
CA SER A 83 -24.69 22.22 -36.19
C SER A 83 -25.45 21.78 -34.94
N SER A 84 -25.70 20.48 -34.79
CA SER A 84 -25.85 19.87 -33.46
C SER A 84 -24.56 19.12 -33.19
N SER A 85 -23.72 19.62 -32.30
CA SER A 85 -22.65 18.81 -31.71
C SER A 85 -23.32 17.64 -31.00
N LYS A 86 -23.44 16.49 -31.69
CA LYS A 86 -23.84 15.25 -31.05
C LYS A 86 -22.73 14.93 -30.05
N SER A 87 -23.02 15.17 -28.79
CA SER A 87 -22.19 14.73 -27.67
C SER A 87 -22.04 13.23 -27.78
N PHE A 88 -20.85 12.78 -28.18
CA PHE A 88 -20.47 11.38 -28.11
C PHE A 88 -20.06 11.09 -26.67
N THR A 89 -20.94 10.42 -25.94
CA THR A 89 -20.64 9.98 -24.57
C THR A 89 -20.17 8.54 -24.66
N LEU A 90 -18.89 8.31 -24.37
CA LEU A 90 -18.31 6.98 -24.24
C LEU A 90 -18.25 6.65 -22.75
N GLU A 91 -19.00 5.64 -22.34
CA GLU A 91 -18.90 5.10 -20.98
C GLU A 91 -17.62 4.25 -20.89
N LEU A 92 -16.60 4.80 -20.25
CA LEU A 92 -15.32 4.13 -20.04
C LEU A 92 -15.45 3.22 -18.82
N HIS A 93 -15.59 1.92 -19.06
CA HIS A 93 -15.49 0.94 -17.99
C HIS A 93 -14.02 0.55 -17.78
N SER A 94 -13.58 0.43 -16.52
CA SER A 94 -12.25 -0.12 -16.21
C SER A 94 -12.13 -1.53 -16.80
N ARG A 95 -10.94 -1.94 -17.25
CA ARG A 95 -10.68 -3.34 -17.64
C ARG A 95 -11.06 -4.33 -16.52
N ASP A 96 -11.05 -3.88 -15.26
CA ASP A 96 -11.47 -4.67 -14.11
C ASP A 96 -12.95 -5.08 -14.17
N SER A 97 -13.79 -4.32 -14.86
CA SER A 97 -15.21 -4.65 -15.09
C SER A 97 -15.42 -5.81 -16.08
N LEU A 98 -14.39 -6.16 -16.85
CA LEU A 98 -14.44 -7.25 -17.84
C LEU A 98 -14.08 -8.61 -17.22
N HIS A 99 -13.47 -8.62 -16.03
CA HIS A 99 -13.13 -9.83 -15.30
C HIS A 99 -14.10 -10.03 -14.14
N SER A 100 -15.04 -10.95 -14.32
CA SER A 100 -15.86 -11.44 -13.22
C SER A 100 -14.97 -12.22 -12.24
N SER A 101 -14.97 -11.83 -10.96
CA SER A 101 -14.52 -12.69 -9.87
C SER A 101 -15.06 -14.10 -10.07
N SER A 102 -14.17 -15.09 -10.11
CA SER A 102 -14.54 -16.52 -10.17
C SER A 102 -15.28 -17.00 -8.91
N HIS A 103 -15.29 -16.16 -7.86
CA HIS A 103 -15.94 -16.48 -6.59
C HIS A 103 -17.41 -16.08 -6.59
N LYS A 104 -18.24 -17.03 -6.14
CA LYS A 104 -19.71 -16.91 -6.07
C LYS A 104 -20.19 -15.82 -5.11
N ASP A 105 -19.45 -15.62 -4.02
CA ASP A 105 -19.77 -14.68 -2.95
C ASP A 105 -18.48 -14.19 -2.26
N TYR A 106 -18.63 -13.12 -1.46
CA TYR A 106 -17.51 -12.52 -0.72
C TYR A 106 -16.87 -13.51 0.26
N LYS A 107 -17.67 -14.42 0.84
CA LYS A 107 -17.18 -15.43 1.79
C LYS A 107 -16.18 -16.39 1.14
N THR A 108 -16.47 -16.86 -0.07
CA THR A 108 -15.60 -17.75 -0.82
C THR A 108 -14.33 -17.03 -1.27
N LEU A 109 -14.44 -15.76 -1.66
CA LEU A 109 -13.31 -14.88 -1.98
C LEU A 109 -12.37 -14.70 -0.79
N ILE A 110 -12.90 -14.36 0.39
CA ILE A 110 -12.11 -14.20 1.61
C ILE A 110 -11.43 -15.51 2.01
N LYS A 111 -12.12 -16.66 1.98
CA LYS A 111 -11.49 -17.95 2.30
C LYS A 111 -10.30 -18.25 1.40
N SER A 112 -10.46 -18.07 0.10
CA SER A 112 -9.37 -18.26 -0.86
C SER A 112 -8.18 -17.33 -0.58
N ARG A 113 -8.44 -16.06 -0.21
CA ARG A 113 -7.38 -15.12 0.22
C ARG A 113 -6.65 -15.58 1.48
N LEU A 114 -7.38 -16.04 2.49
CA LEU A 114 -6.79 -16.48 3.77
C LEU A 114 -5.97 -17.77 3.62
N GLU A 115 -6.35 -18.66 2.71
CA GLU A 115 -5.55 -19.83 2.34
C GLU A 115 -4.21 -19.42 1.74
N ARG A 116 -4.21 -18.48 0.77
CA ARG A 116 -2.98 -17.92 0.19
C ARG A 116 -2.11 -17.23 1.22
N ASP A 117 -2.70 -16.36 2.02
CA ASP A 117 -2.03 -15.64 3.09
C ASP A 117 -1.35 -16.59 4.09
N SER A 118 -2.03 -17.67 4.49
CA SER A 118 -1.45 -18.68 5.38
C SER A 118 -0.27 -19.43 4.76
N ALA A 119 -0.30 -19.58 3.45
CA ALA A 119 0.72 -20.26 2.69
C ALA A 119 1.94 -19.35 2.45
N ARG A 120 1.71 -18.06 2.20
CA ARG A 120 2.72 -16.99 2.22
C ARG A 120 3.46 -16.90 3.55
N VAL A 121 2.74 -16.89 4.67
CA VAL A 121 3.34 -16.88 6.02
C VAL A 121 4.26 -18.08 6.23
N ARG A 122 3.86 -19.28 5.80
CA ARG A 122 4.71 -20.48 5.87
C ARG A 122 6.00 -20.28 5.07
N SER A 123 5.93 -19.68 3.88
CA SER A 123 7.11 -19.32 3.07
C SER A 123 8.12 -18.48 3.84
N LEU A 124 7.63 -17.41 4.48
CA LEU A 124 8.50 -16.45 5.14
C LEU A 124 9.22 -17.08 6.33
N ASN A 125 8.48 -17.89 7.09
CA ASN A 125 9.01 -18.66 8.20
C ASN A 125 10.04 -19.69 7.73
N THR A 126 9.74 -20.45 6.66
CA THR A 126 10.69 -21.44 6.11
C THR A 126 11.98 -20.77 5.65
N LYS A 127 11.93 -19.61 4.99
CA LYS A 127 13.15 -18.89 4.58
C LYS A 127 13.99 -18.48 5.79
N LEU A 128 13.35 -17.98 6.86
CA LEU A 128 14.05 -17.66 8.11
C LEU A 128 14.65 -18.91 8.76
N ASP A 129 13.88 -19.99 8.89
CA ASP A 129 14.32 -21.24 9.50
C ASP A 129 15.53 -21.82 8.75
N LEU A 130 15.53 -21.79 7.40
CA LEU A 130 16.65 -22.24 6.59
C LEU A 130 17.90 -21.37 6.82
N ALA A 131 17.73 -20.05 6.87
CA ALA A 131 18.81 -19.10 7.10
C ALA A 131 19.45 -19.27 8.49
N VAL A 132 18.62 -19.34 9.54
CA VAL A 132 19.07 -19.45 10.93
C VAL A 132 19.74 -20.81 11.21
N ASN A 133 19.23 -21.90 10.62
CA ASN A 133 19.87 -23.21 10.76
C ASN A 133 21.16 -23.35 9.94
N GLY A 134 21.60 -22.28 9.27
CA GLY A 134 22.84 -22.27 8.49
C GLY A 134 22.82 -23.30 7.37
N ILE A 135 21.63 -23.71 6.90
CA ILE A 135 21.47 -24.61 5.75
C ILE A 135 21.84 -23.79 4.53
N LYS A 136 23.14 -23.80 4.24
CA LYS A 136 23.70 -23.13 3.08
C LYS A 136 23.45 -24.00 1.87
N LYS A 137 23.11 -23.34 0.77
CA LYS A 137 22.73 -23.97 -0.50
C LYS A 137 23.74 -24.98 -1.08
N SER A 138 24.99 -24.96 -0.61
CA SER A 138 26.01 -25.98 -0.92
C SER A 138 25.62 -27.41 -0.53
N ASP A 139 24.60 -27.60 0.32
CA ASP A 139 24.07 -28.92 0.67
C ASP A 139 23.25 -29.55 -0.48
N PHE A 140 22.93 -28.77 -1.53
CA PHE A 140 22.45 -29.24 -2.82
C PHE A 140 23.56 -28.99 -3.87
N LYS A 141 24.26 -30.04 -4.32
CA LYS A 141 25.40 -29.94 -5.27
C LYS A 141 24.97 -29.61 -6.71
N PRO A 142 25.83 -29.00 -7.60
CA PRO A 142 27.30 -28.91 -7.46
C PRO A 142 28.02 -27.58 -7.88
N VAL A 143 29.27 -27.50 -7.39
CA VAL A 143 30.49 -26.78 -7.84
C VAL A 143 30.81 -25.40 -7.24
N GLU A 144 31.96 -25.37 -6.53
CA GLU A 144 32.67 -24.22 -5.96
C GLU A 144 33.19 -23.23 -7.02
N THR A 145 33.20 -21.94 -6.69
CA THR A 145 34.43 -21.15 -6.80
C THR A 145 34.41 -19.95 -5.85
N THR A 146 35.60 -19.64 -5.37
CA THR A 146 36.02 -18.65 -4.37
C THR A 146 35.59 -17.22 -4.68
N LEU A 147 34.93 -16.58 -3.70
CA LEU A 147 34.64 -15.15 -3.64
C LEU A 147 35.88 -14.38 -3.20
N GLU A 148 36.45 -13.57 -4.09
CA GLU A 148 37.21 -12.39 -3.69
C GLU A 148 36.33 -11.15 -3.89
N GLN A 149 36.13 -10.41 -2.81
CA GLN A 149 35.44 -9.13 -2.80
C GLN A 149 36.25 -8.11 -3.61
N SER A 150 35.71 -7.66 -4.74
CA SER A 150 36.11 -6.39 -5.35
C SER A 150 34.91 -5.46 -5.41
N LEU A 151 34.88 -4.53 -4.46
CA LEU A 151 34.10 -3.30 -4.55
C LEU A 151 34.62 -2.50 -5.75
N MET A 152 33.92 -2.54 -6.87
CA MET A 152 34.13 -1.60 -7.96
C MET A 152 33.31 -0.34 -7.65
N THR A 153 33.99 0.66 -7.11
CA THR A 153 33.54 2.05 -7.10
C THR A 153 33.63 2.61 -8.52
N GLU A 154 32.50 2.61 -9.23
CA GLU A 154 32.29 3.53 -10.34
C GLU A 154 31.70 4.83 -9.77
N GLU A 155 32.51 5.89 -9.79
CA GLU A 155 32.05 7.26 -9.54
C GLU A 155 31.19 7.74 -10.72
N GLY A 156 29.89 7.45 -10.64
CA GLY A 156 28.85 8.05 -11.47
C GLY A 156 27.97 8.94 -10.61
N GLY A 157 27.89 10.23 -10.93
CA GLY A 157 27.10 11.21 -10.17
C GLY A 157 25.68 10.72 -9.87
N LYS A 158 25.29 10.76 -8.59
CA LYS A 158 23.96 10.37 -8.09
C LYS A 158 22.88 11.19 -8.80
N SER A 159 22.31 10.65 -9.87
CA SER A 159 21.02 11.12 -10.37
C SER A 159 19.96 10.56 -9.43
N LYS A 160 19.38 11.42 -8.59
CA LYS A 160 18.24 11.10 -7.72
C LYS A 160 17.06 10.74 -8.63
N THR A 161 16.93 9.46 -8.96
CA THR A 161 15.87 8.97 -9.84
C THR A 161 14.60 8.85 -9.01
N GLU A 162 13.73 9.85 -9.12
CA GLU A 162 12.42 9.84 -8.50
C GLU A 162 11.45 9.06 -9.41
N LEU A 163 10.85 8.00 -8.84
CA LEU A 163 9.89 7.15 -9.53
C LEU A 163 8.59 7.12 -8.74
N GLU A 164 7.47 7.22 -9.43
CA GLU A 164 6.14 7.11 -8.85
C GLU A 164 5.29 6.15 -9.69
N GLY A 165 4.72 5.15 -9.02
CA GLY A 165 3.81 4.17 -9.63
C GLY A 165 2.46 4.15 -8.92
N PRO A 166 1.33 3.98 -9.65
CA PRO A 166 0.03 3.84 -9.01
C PRO A 166 -0.05 2.49 -8.28
N ILE A 167 -0.75 2.47 -7.14
CA ILE A 167 -1.08 1.25 -6.38
C ILE A 167 -2.60 1.08 -6.36
N ILE A 168 -3.06 -0.15 -6.52
CA ILE A 168 -4.45 -0.57 -6.31
C ILE A 168 -4.51 -1.77 -5.37
N SER A 169 -5.67 -2.01 -4.77
CA SER A 169 -5.93 -3.32 -4.17
C SER A 169 -6.18 -4.36 -5.27
N GLY A 170 -5.59 -5.55 -5.13
CA GLY A 170 -5.85 -6.71 -6.00
C GLY A 170 -7.24 -7.33 -5.82
N THR A 171 -8.10 -6.73 -4.99
CA THR A 171 -9.37 -7.33 -4.56
C THR A 171 -10.29 -7.65 -5.73
N SER A 172 -10.44 -6.74 -6.68
CA SER A 172 -11.29 -6.95 -7.86
C SER A 172 -10.77 -8.05 -8.78
N GLN A 173 -9.45 -8.33 -8.75
CA GLN A 173 -8.84 -9.43 -9.46
C GLN A 173 -8.86 -10.75 -8.66
N GLY A 174 -9.48 -10.76 -7.47
CA GLY A 174 -9.56 -11.93 -6.61
C GLY A 174 -8.35 -12.11 -5.69
N SER A 175 -7.35 -11.23 -5.78
CA SER A 175 -6.12 -11.23 -4.97
C SER A 175 -6.34 -10.59 -3.58
N GLY A 176 -5.51 -10.96 -2.59
CA GLY A 176 -5.48 -10.33 -1.26
C GLY A 176 -4.31 -9.34 -1.11
N GLU A 177 -3.53 -9.19 -2.16
CA GLU A 177 -2.31 -8.40 -2.25
C GLU A 177 -2.61 -7.04 -2.91
N TYR A 178 -1.61 -6.16 -2.95
CA TYR A 178 -1.69 -4.86 -3.62
C TYR A 178 -0.83 -4.88 -4.87
N PHE A 179 -1.34 -4.29 -5.95
CA PHE A 179 -0.68 -4.27 -7.24
C PHE A 179 -0.21 -2.87 -7.58
N SER A 180 0.94 -2.78 -8.25
CA SER A 180 1.32 -1.58 -8.99
C SER A 180 1.33 -1.84 -10.49
N ARG A 181 1.01 -0.80 -11.28
CA ARG A 181 1.08 -0.85 -12.74
C ARG A 181 2.50 -0.49 -13.18
N VAL A 182 3.27 -1.50 -13.61
CA VAL A 182 4.67 -1.34 -14.05
C VAL A 182 4.76 -1.64 -15.53
N GLY A 183 5.33 -0.73 -16.32
CA GLY A 183 5.61 -0.97 -17.73
C GLY A 183 6.91 -1.74 -17.92
N ILE A 184 6.83 -2.92 -18.55
CA ILE A 184 7.97 -3.79 -18.85
C ILE A 184 8.34 -3.69 -20.33
N GLY A 185 9.62 -3.48 -20.64
CA GLY A 185 10.15 -3.53 -22.00
C GLY A 185 10.13 -2.22 -22.77
N ARG A 186 10.58 -2.30 -24.03
CA ARG A 186 10.53 -1.19 -25.00
C ARG A 186 9.88 -1.64 -26.31
N PRO A 187 8.70 -1.12 -26.68
CA PRO A 187 7.89 -0.14 -25.93
C PRO A 187 7.34 -0.73 -24.61
N PRO A 188 7.04 0.11 -23.59
CA PRO A 188 6.61 -0.36 -22.29
C PRO A 188 5.24 -1.04 -22.37
N LYS A 189 5.17 -2.28 -21.87
CA LYS A 189 3.92 -3.02 -21.68
C LYS A 189 3.48 -2.94 -20.23
N PRO A 190 2.38 -2.24 -19.91
CA PRO A 190 1.97 -2.04 -18.53
C PRO A 190 1.34 -3.32 -17.99
N LEU A 191 1.86 -3.83 -16.88
CA LEU A 191 1.45 -5.07 -16.22
C LEU A 191 1.16 -4.82 -14.74
N TYR A 192 0.18 -5.54 -14.18
CA TYR A 192 -0.01 -5.60 -12.73
C TYR A 192 1.07 -6.45 -12.07
N MET A 193 1.76 -5.88 -11.09
CA MET A 193 2.82 -6.53 -10.33
C MET A 193 2.49 -6.46 -8.83
N VAL A 194 2.58 -7.58 -8.13
CA VAL A 194 2.41 -7.63 -6.66
C VAL A 194 3.50 -6.79 -5.99
N LEU A 195 3.13 -5.95 -5.01
CA LEU A 195 4.09 -5.27 -4.15
C LEU A 195 4.49 -6.17 -2.98
N ASP A 196 5.76 -6.55 -2.94
CA ASP A 196 6.22 -7.53 -1.97
C ASP A 196 7.51 -7.10 -1.24
N THR A 197 7.39 -6.65 0.01
CA THR A 197 8.54 -6.33 0.88
C THR A 197 9.17 -7.56 1.55
N GLY A 198 8.62 -8.75 1.37
CA GLY A 198 9.15 -10.02 1.87
C GLY A 198 9.93 -10.83 0.83
N SER A 199 10.19 -10.31 -0.36
CA SER A 199 11.07 -10.97 -1.34
C SER A 199 11.91 -9.99 -2.17
N ASP A 200 13.03 -10.49 -2.70
CA ASP A 200 14.01 -9.66 -3.40
C ASP A 200 13.86 -9.75 -4.93
N VAL A 201 13.61 -10.93 -5.49
CA VAL A 201 13.60 -11.10 -6.95
C VAL A 201 12.30 -10.55 -7.54
N THR A 202 12.41 -9.52 -8.38
CA THR A 202 11.32 -9.09 -9.27
C THR A 202 11.20 -10.08 -10.43
N TRP A 203 9.99 -10.48 -10.81
CA TRP A 203 9.76 -11.41 -11.92
C TRP A 203 8.41 -11.22 -12.59
N VAL A 204 8.29 -11.68 -13.85
CA VAL A 204 7.09 -11.62 -14.68
C VAL A 204 6.89 -12.93 -15.44
N GLN A 205 5.64 -13.33 -15.73
CA GLN A 205 5.40 -14.44 -16.65
C GLN A 205 5.75 -14.05 -18.09
N CYS A 206 6.54 -14.92 -18.73
CA CYS A 206 7.08 -14.73 -20.07
C CYS A 206 6.64 -15.82 -21.04
N SER A 207 6.47 -15.42 -22.30
CA SER A 207 6.28 -16.31 -23.44
C SER A 207 7.62 -16.85 -23.95
N PRO A 208 7.71 -18.12 -24.39
CA PRO A 208 6.67 -19.14 -24.29
C PRO A 208 6.47 -19.55 -22.82
N CYS A 209 5.22 -19.66 -22.37
CA CYS A 209 4.95 -20.25 -21.07
C CYS A 209 4.56 -21.72 -21.23
N THR A 210 5.24 -22.59 -20.49
CA THR A 210 4.98 -24.03 -20.45
C THR A 210 3.77 -24.30 -19.57
N ASP A 211 3.86 -23.95 -18.29
CA ASP A 211 2.80 -24.05 -17.31
C ASP A 211 2.72 -22.71 -16.54
N CYS A 212 1.65 -21.94 -16.77
CA CYS A 212 1.44 -20.63 -16.13
C CYS A 212 0.06 -20.56 -15.51
N TYR A 213 -0.02 -19.91 -14.35
CA TYR A 213 -1.30 -19.47 -13.82
C TYR A 213 -1.91 -18.35 -14.69
N GLN A 214 -3.23 -18.17 -14.55
CA GLN A 214 -3.95 -17.12 -15.27
C GLN A 214 -3.70 -15.74 -14.66
N GLN A 215 -3.31 -14.78 -15.51
CA GLN A 215 -3.10 -13.38 -15.17
C GLN A 215 -4.06 -12.47 -15.93
N THR A 216 -4.27 -11.24 -15.42
CA THR A 216 -5.21 -10.26 -16.01
C THR A 216 -4.67 -9.63 -17.30
N ASP A 217 -3.38 -9.33 -17.32
CA ASP A 217 -2.71 -8.75 -18.48
C ASP A 217 -2.15 -9.86 -19.40
N PRO A 218 -1.91 -9.60 -20.68
CA PRO A 218 -1.22 -10.56 -21.55
C PRO A 218 0.17 -10.93 -21.01
N ILE A 219 0.57 -12.19 -21.21
CA ILE A 219 1.91 -12.68 -20.89
C ILE A 219 2.95 -11.82 -21.62
N PHE A 220 4.04 -11.47 -20.94
CA PHE A 220 5.10 -10.66 -21.53
C PHE A 220 5.79 -11.46 -22.63
N GLU A 221 6.06 -10.84 -23.77
CA GLU A 221 6.71 -11.49 -24.92
C GLU A 221 8.12 -10.90 -25.07
N PRO A 222 9.17 -11.62 -24.64
CA PRO A 222 10.55 -11.14 -24.71
C PRO A 222 10.95 -10.62 -26.08
N SER A 223 10.55 -11.31 -27.15
CA SER A 223 10.92 -10.95 -28.52
C SER A 223 10.32 -9.63 -29.01
N SER A 224 9.33 -9.09 -28.28
CA SER A 224 8.67 -7.83 -28.61
C SER A 224 9.29 -6.61 -27.93
N SER A 225 10.29 -6.81 -27.06
CA SER A 225 11.00 -5.74 -26.35
C SER A 225 12.40 -5.57 -26.94
N SER A 226 12.74 -4.34 -27.34
CA SER A 226 14.10 -4.03 -27.83
C SER A 226 15.15 -3.92 -26.72
N SER A 227 14.75 -3.94 -25.45
CA SER A 227 15.63 -3.81 -24.28
C SER A 227 15.81 -5.11 -23.49
N TYR A 228 15.18 -6.20 -23.93
CA TYR A 228 15.38 -7.52 -23.34
C TYR A 228 16.82 -7.98 -23.58
N SER A 229 17.54 -8.30 -22.51
CA SER A 229 18.91 -8.81 -22.57
C SER A 229 19.12 -9.98 -21.63
N GLN A 230 19.80 -11.02 -22.09
CA GLN A 230 20.16 -12.17 -21.27
C GLN A 230 21.26 -11.82 -20.26
N ILE A 231 21.17 -12.39 -19.05
CA ILE A 231 22.25 -12.33 -18.05
C ILE A 231 23.08 -13.62 -18.17
N MET A 232 24.39 -13.48 -18.22
CA MET A 232 25.31 -14.62 -18.33
C MET A 232 25.59 -15.24 -16.96
N CYS A 233 25.83 -16.55 -16.91
CA CYS A 233 25.97 -17.30 -15.65
C CYS A 233 27.14 -16.85 -14.76
N ASN A 234 28.20 -16.30 -15.36
CA ASN A 234 29.40 -15.87 -14.65
C ASN A 234 29.32 -14.44 -14.09
N THR A 235 28.14 -13.81 -14.17
CA THR A 235 27.93 -12.48 -13.61
C THR A 235 27.60 -12.56 -12.12
N ASP A 236 28.04 -11.56 -11.36
CA ASP A 236 27.73 -11.45 -9.93
C ASP A 236 26.21 -11.43 -9.69
N THR A 237 25.45 -10.82 -10.61
CA THR A 237 23.98 -10.78 -10.55
C THR A 237 23.35 -12.17 -10.61
N CYS A 238 23.89 -13.09 -11.43
CA CYS A 238 23.42 -14.48 -11.48
C CYS A 238 23.81 -15.26 -10.21
N GLN A 239 25.00 -14.99 -9.67
CA GLN A 239 25.50 -15.64 -8.46
C GLN A 239 24.79 -15.18 -7.18
N ALA A 240 24.21 -13.98 -7.21
CA ALA A 240 23.40 -13.44 -6.12
C ALA A 240 22.01 -14.09 -6.01
N LEU A 241 21.57 -14.84 -7.03
CA LEU A 241 20.33 -15.58 -6.95
C LEU A 241 20.42 -16.65 -5.87
N ASP A 242 19.32 -16.82 -5.16
CA ASP A 242 19.12 -17.96 -4.31
C ASP A 242 19.29 -19.23 -5.15
N VAL A 243 18.33 -19.60 -5.99
CA VAL A 243 18.44 -20.80 -6.84
C VAL A 243 18.74 -20.34 -8.26
N SER A 244 19.88 -20.75 -8.79
CA SER A 244 20.25 -20.52 -10.18
C SER A 244 20.74 -21.79 -10.86
N ALA A 245 20.62 -21.80 -12.18
CA ALA A 245 21.22 -22.81 -13.03
C ALA A 245 21.81 -22.15 -14.28
N CYS A 246 22.65 -22.89 -15.00
CA CYS A 246 23.25 -22.39 -16.23
C CYS A 246 22.83 -23.25 -17.41
N ARG A 247 22.28 -22.63 -18.46
CA ARG A 247 21.93 -23.31 -19.72
C ARG A 247 22.52 -22.54 -20.89
N ALA A 248 23.43 -23.17 -21.62
CA ALA A 248 24.11 -22.56 -22.77
C ALA A 248 24.75 -21.19 -22.45
N GLY A 249 25.23 -20.98 -21.23
CA GLY A 249 25.84 -19.72 -20.77
C GLY A 249 24.85 -18.68 -20.24
N VAL A 250 23.54 -18.91 -20.39
CA VAL A 250 22.47 -18.04 -19.88
C VAL A 250 22.07 -18.45 -18.46
N CYS A 251 21.91 -17.46 -17.60
CA CYS A 251 21.49 -17.62 -16.22
C CYS A 251 20.01 -17.98 -16.16
N LEU A 252 19.69 -19.07 -15.46
CA LEU A 252 18.33 -19.44 -15.11
C LEU A 252 18.11 -19.12 -13.64
N TYR A 253 16.89 -18.74 -13.29
CA TYR A 253 16.48 -18.50 -11.91
C TYR A 253 15.35 -19.45 -11.51
N GLN A 254 15.26 -19.70 -10.21
CA GLN A 254 14.07 -20.23 -9.59
C GLN A 254 13.79 -19.48 -8.30
N VAL A 255 12.54 -19.08 -8.11
CA VAL A 255 12.03 -18.62 -6.82
C VAL A 255 10.92 -19.56 -6.39
N SER A 256 11.01 -20.05 -5.17
CA SER A 256 9.99 -20.90 -4.56
C SER A 256 9.43 -20.21 -3.33
N TYR A 257 8.11 -20.29 -3.21
CA TYR A 257 7.34 -19.78 -2.10
C TYR A 257 6.79 -20.98 -1.31
N GLY A 258 6.73 -20.88 0.01
CA GLY A 258 6.30 -21.94 0.92
C GLY A 258 4.80 -22.27 0.88
N ASP A 259 4.04 -21.60 0.02
CA ASP A 259 2.72 -22.04 -0.39
C ASP A 259 2.74 -23.13 -1.48
N GLY A 260 3.94 -23.48 -1.95
CA GLY A 260 4.15 -24.37 -3.08
C GLY A 260 4.18 -23.63 -4.42
N SER A 261 3.90 -22.32 -4.43
CA SER A 261 4.03 -21.50 -5.63
C SER A 261 5.50 -21.36 -6.00
N TYR A 262 5.77 -21.27 -7.30
CA TYR A 262 7.13 -21.06 -7.78
C TYR A 262 7.13 -20.38 -9.14
N THR A 263 8.28 -19.83 -9.48
CA THR A 263 8.57 -19.33 -10.82
C THR A 263 9.96 -19.79 -11.24
N VAL A 264 10.07 -20.29 -12.47
CA VAL A 264 11.29 -20.78 -13.09
C VAL A 264 11.40 -20.21 -14.49
N GLY A 265 12.60 -19.75 -14.86
CA GLY A 265 12.84 -19.29 -16.22
C GLY A 265 14.21 -18.65 -16.38
N ASP A 266 14.30 -17.71 -17.33
CA ASP A 266 15.53 -16.99 -17.63
C ASP A 266 15.70 -15.82 -16.66
N PHE A 267 16.92 -15.60 -16.17
CA PHE A 267 17.25 -14.38 -15.45
C PHE A 267 17.80 -13.36 -16.45
N VAL A 268 17.16 -12.20 -16.52
CA VAL A 268 17.31 -11.27 -17.63
C VAL A 268 17.43 -9.84 -17.12
N SER A 269 17.87 -8.96 -18.00
CA SER A 269 17.89 -7.52 -17.80
C SER A 269 16.86 -6.86 -18.71
N GLU A 270 16.06 -5.93 -18.17
CA GLU A 270 15.00 -5.26 -18.91
C GLU A 270 14.79 -3.81 -18.41
N THR A 271 14.10 -3.01 -19.21
CA THR A 271 13.65 -1.66 -18.86
C THR A 271 12.30 -1.70 -18.13
N LEU A 272 12.23 -1.03 -16.98
CA LEU A 272 10.99 -0.80 -16.23
C LEU A 272 10.55 0.67 -16.31
N THR A 273 9.24 0.91 -16.26
CA THR A 273 8.63 2.25 -16.24
C THR A 273 7.51 2.30 -15.20
N PHE A 274 7.41 3.41 -14.48
CA PHE A 274 6.44 3.61 -13.40
C PHE A 274 5.63 4.86 -13.69
N GLY A 275 4.31 4.74 -13.81
CA GLY A 275 3.43 5.88 -14.09
C GLY A 275 3.92 6.74 -15.26
N ASN A 276 4.10 8.04 -14.99
CA ASN A 276 4.68 9.01 -15.93
C ASN A 276 6.17 9.30 -15.66
N SER A 277 6.82 8.52 -14.81
CA SER A 277 8.23 8.68 -14.45
C SER A 277 9.17 8.15 -15.54
N SER A 278 10.44 8.52 -15.41
CA SER A 278 11.52 8.04 -16.28
C SER A 278 11.66 6.52 -16.25
N SER A 279 12.12 5.95 -17.36
CA SER A 279 12.43 4.53 -17.45
C SER A 279 13.69 4.17 -16.68
N VAL A 280 13.66 3.07 -15.96
CA VAL A 280 14.83 2.45 -15.31
C VAL A 280 15.35 1.36 -16.22
N ASN A 281 16.59 1.49 -16.68
CA ASN A 281 17.19 0.51 -17.60
C ASN A 281 17.97 -0.54 -16.83
N ASN A 282 18.19 -1.68 -17.50
CA ASN A 282 19.03 -2.76 -17.03
C ASN A 282 18.62 -3.33 -15.66
N VAL A 283 17.31 -3.35 -15.37
CA VAL A 283 16.79 -3.99 -14.16
C VAL A 283 16.86 -5.50 -14.34
N SER A 284 17.54 -6.17 -13.43
CA SER A 284 17.61 -7.62 -13.38
C SER A 284 16.31 -8.17 -12.82
N LEU A 285 15.66 -9.04 -13.59
CA LEU A 285 14.39 -9.65 -13.23
C LEU A 285 14.28 -11.07 -13.76
N GLY A 286 13.41 -11.85 -13.14
CA GLY A 286 13.03 -13.17 -13.59
C GLY A 286 12.01 -13.13 -14.74
N CYS A 287 12.33 -13.76 -15.85
CA CYS A 287 11.41 -14.00 -16.96
C CYS A 287 10.92 -15.44 -16.86
N GLY A 288 9.82 -15.65 -16.13
CA GLY A 288 9.32 -16.97 -15.77
C GLY A 288 8.60 -17.65 -16.92
N HIS A 289 9.03 -18.85 -17.30
CA HIS A 289 8.41 -19.69 -18.33
C HIS A 289 7.60 -20.85 -17.75
N ASP A 290 7.73 -21.08 -16.45
CA ASP A 290 6.99 -22.05 -15.67
C ASP A 290 6.66 -21.38 -14.32
N ASN A 291 5.39 -21.04 -14.12
CA ASN A 291 4.90 -20.25 -13.02
C ASN A 291 3.63 -20.89 -12.48
N GLU A 292 3.77 -21.60 -11.37
CA GLU A 292 2.64 -22.23 -10.72
C GLU A 292 2.37 -21.57 -9.39
N GLY A 293 1.09 -21.54 -9.02
CA GLY A 293 0.69 -21.07 -7.71
C GLY A 293 -0.36 -19.99 -7.69
N LEU A 294 -0.29 -19.17 -6.65
CA LEU A 294 -1.44 -18.45 -6.12
C LEU A 294 -1.38 -16.93 -6.33
N PHE A 295 -0.80 -16.45 -7.44
CA PHE A 295 -0.62 -15.02 -7.73
C PHE A 295 -1.81 -14.31 -8.41
N VAL A 296 -2.94 -15.03 -8.53
CA VAL A 296 -4.24 -14.65 -9.10
C VAL A 296 -4.32 -13.21 -9.65
N GLY A 297 -4.37 -13.09 -10.98
CA GLY A 297 -4.58 -11.81 -11.66
C GLY A 297 -3.33 -10.96 -11.87
N SER A 298 -2.27 -11.14 -11.07
CA SER A 298 -1.00 -10.43 -11.27
C SER A 298 -0.18 -11.03 -12.41
N ALA A 299 0.54 -10.22 -13.18
CA ALA A 299 1.48 -10.70 -14.19
C ALA A 299 2.83 -11.16 -13.60
N GLY A 300 3.06 -10.82 -12.33
CA GLY A 300 4.30 -11.11 -11.64
C GLY A 300 4.39 -10.40 -10.30
N LEU A 301 5.62 -10.15 -9.85
CA LEU A 301 5.90 -9.62 -8.53
C LEU A 301 7.06 -8.62 -8.59
N LEU A 302 6.88 -7.48 -7.93
CA LEU A 302 7.91 -6.46 -7.70
C LEU A 302 8.52 -6.71 -6.33
N GLY A 303 9.76 -7.23 -6.32
CA GLY A 303 10.51 -7.53 -5.12
C GLY A 303 11.03 -6.26 -4.46
N LEU A 304 10.46 -5.90 -3.32
CA LEU A 304 10.78 -4.71 -2.55
C LEU A 304 11.61 -5.01 -1.31
N GLY A 305 12.12 -6.23 -1.13
CA GLY A 305 12.91 -6.65 0.02
C GLY A 305 14.24 -5.91 0.20
N GLY A 306 14.96 -6.25 1.27
CA GLY A 306 16.25 -5.66 1.63
C GLY A 306 17.47 -6.26 0.94
N GLY A 307 17.32 -7.36 0.22
CA GLY A 307 18.44 -8.08 -0.39
C GLY A 307 18.99 -7.40 -1.64
N SER A 308 20.15 -7.86 -2.09
CA SER A 308 20.90 -7.23 -3.19
C SER A 308 20.18 -7.23 -4.55
N LEU A 309 19.33 -8.22 -4.80
CA LEU A 309 18.52 -8.33 -6.03
C LEU A 309 17.19 -7.57 -5.96
N SER A 310 16.85 -6.96 -4.83
CA SER A 310 15.61 -6.20 -4.69
C SER A 310 15.59 -4.96 -5.56
N PHE A 311 14.39 -4.57 -6.00
CA PHE A 311 14.24 -3.38 -6.82
C PHE A 311 14.76 -2.09 -6.14
N PRO A 312 14.49 -1.83 -4.83
CA PRO A 312 15.15 -0.74 -4.11
C PRO A 312 16.69 -0.78 -4.19
N SER A 313 17.30 -1.96 -4.02
CA SER A 313 18.75 -2.15 -4.07
C SER A 313 19.32 -1.91 -5.47
N GLN A 314 18.65 -2.42 -6.51
CA GLN A 314 19.03 -2.22 -7.91
C GLN A 314 18.94 -0.75 -8.33
N LEU A 315 17.94 -0.02 -7.82
CA LEU A 315 17.84 1.43 -7.99
C LEU A 315 18.90 2.21 -7.22
N LYS A 316 19.57 1.58 -6.25
CA LYS A 316 20.41 2.25 -5.25
C LYS A 316 19.67 3.41 -4.58
N THR A 317 18.38 3.22 -4.32
CA THR A 317 17.55 4.26 -3.71
C THR A 317 17.91 4.43 -2.24
N GLU A 318 17.87 5.67 -1.76
CA GLU A 318 18.08 6.00 -0.35
C GLU A 318 16.80 5.80 0.47
N SER A 319 15.64 5.82 -0.19
CA SER A 319 14.34 5.58 0.44
C SER A 319 13.28 5.14 -0.57
N PHE A 320 12.22 4.53 -0.06
CA PHE A 320 10.99 4.31 -0.81
C PHE A 320 9.79 4.32 0.14
N SER A 321 8.59 4.57 -0.39
CA SER A 321 7.36 4.52 0.40
C SER A 321 6.18 4.03 -0.40
N TYR A 322 5.20 3.45 0.28
CA TYR A 322 3.92 3.10 -0.33
C TYR A 322 2.78 3.44 0.63
N CYS A 323 1.58 3.65 0.11
CA CYS A 323 0.38 3.75 0.92
C CYS A 323 -0.66 2.75 0.43
N LEU A 324 -1.14 1.88 1.30
CA LEU A 324 -2.12 0.87 0.92
C LEU A 324 -3.53 1.42 1.12
N VAL A 325 -4.32 1.52 0.06
CA VAL A 325 -5.74 1.92 0.17
C VAL A 325 -6.57 0.86 0.89
N ASP A 326 -7.82 1.18 1.18
CA ASP A 326 -8.78 0.20 1.69
C ASP A 326 -8.91 -0.97 0.71
N ARG A 327 -8.78 -2.21 1.22
CA ARG A 327 -8.75 -3.43 0.38
C ARG A 327 -9.98 -3.60 -0.50
N ASP A 328 -11.15 -3.15 -0.07
CA ASP A 328 -12.39 -3.33 -0.83
C ASP A 328 -12.76 -2.05 -1.62
N SER A 329 -11.82 -1.11 -1.75
CA SER A 329 -12.01 0.11 -2.54
C SER A 329 -11.37 0.00 -3.92
N SER A 330 -11.97 0.68 -4.90
CA SER A 330 -11.40 0.90 -6.23
C SER A 330 -10.46 2.12 -6.29
N SER A 331 -10.11 2.70 -5.14
CA SER A 331 -9.25 3.88 -5.06
C SER A 331 -7.81 3.52 -5.42
N THR A 332 -7.07 4.52 -5.91
CA THR A 332 -5.64 4.39 -6.22
C THR A 332 -4.80 5.18 -5.22
N SER A 333 -3.59 4.70 -4.94
CA SER A 333 -2.55 5.43 -4.18
C SER A 333 -1.21 5.34 -4.93
N THR A 334 -0.08 5.60 -4.26
CA THR A 334 1.24 5.64 -4.92
C THR A 334 2.31 4.82 -4.19
N LEU A 335 3.24 4.31 -5.00
CA LEU A 335 4.54 3.74 -4.65
C LEU A 335 5.59 4.72 -5.14
N ASP A 336 6.43 5.21 -4.23
CA ASP A 336 7.40 6.27 -4.51
C ASP A 336 8.82 5.79 -4.17
N PHE A 337 9.78 6.02 -5.08
CA PHE A 337 11.20 5.76 -4.86
C PHE A 337 12.00 7.05 -4.96
N GLY A 338 12.98 7.21 -4.08
CA GLY A 338 13.92 8.32 -4.13
C GLY A 338 13.32 9.68 -3.77
N SER A 339 12.00 9.79 -3.61
CA SER A 339 11.38 10.95 -2.98
C SER A 339 11.81 10.97 -1.51
N SER A 340 12.39 12.09 -1.08
CA SER A 340 12.60 12.33 0.34
C SER A 340 11.22 12.60 0.94
N SER A 341 10.40 11.57 1.12
CA SER A 341 9.16 11.69 1.88
C SER A 341 9.60 12.05 3.29
N GLU A 342 9.53 13.34 3.60
CA GLU A 342 10.04 13.90 4.83
C GLU A 342 9.44 13.08 5.99
N LEU A 343 10.25 12.27 6.68
CA LEU A 343 9.83 11.58 7.90
C LEU A 343 9.40 12.57 9.02
N ASN A 344 9.44 13.88 8.71
CA ASN A 344 9.05 15.03 9.50
C ASN A 344 7.70 15.65 9.06
N VAL A 345 6.87 14.98 8.25
CA VAL A 345 5.47 15.42 8.07
C VAL A 345 4.76 15.34 9.43
N ASN A 346 4.06 16.41 9.81
CA ASN A 346 3.23 16.44 11.02
C ASN A 346 2.33 15.19 11.05
N ASN A 347 2.42 14.39 12.13
CA ASN A 347 1.75 13.09 12.35
C ASN A 347 2.45 11.83 11.81
N SER A 348 3.73 11.91 11.40
CA SER A 348 4.53 10.71 11.12
C SER A 348 5.10 10.11 12.40
N VAL A 349 4.92 8.80 12.59
CA VAL A 349 5.52 8.01 13.68
C VAL A 349 6.70 7.22 13.13
N THR A 350 7.88 7.39 13.73
CA THR A 350 9.11 6.71 13.28
C THR A 350 9.59 5.66 14.27
N THR A 351 10.13 4.56 13.73
CA THR A 351 10.75 3.47 14.48
C THR A 351 12.06 3.02 13.81
N PRO A 352 13.03 2.46 14.54
CA PRO A 352 14.20 1.85 13.93
C PRO A 352 13.83 0.75 12.92
N LEU A 353 14.47 0.80 11.76
CA LEU A 353 14.54 -0.31 10.82
C LEU A 353 15.67 -1.23 11.27
N LEU A 354 15.31 -2.40 11.77
CA LEU A 354 16.25 -3.42 12.22
C LEU A 354 16.58 -4.37 11.07
N ARG A 355 17.74 -5.01 11.16
CA ARG A 355 18.22 -6.02 10.20
C ARG A 355 18.56 -7.31 10.93
N ASN A 356 18.36 -8.43 10.25
CA ASN A 356 18.75 -9.74 10.74
C ASN A 356 20.05 -10.14 10.04
N ASN A 357 21.06 -10.51 10.83
CA ASN A 357 22.38 -10.86 10.31
C ASN A 357 22.39 -12.20 9.54
N GLN A 358 21.36 -13.03 9.69
CA GLN A 358 21.22 -14.29 8.94
C GLN A 358 20.40 -14.12 7.64
N LEU A 359 19.59 -13.07 7.53
CA LEU A 359 18.68 -12.86 6.41
C LEU A 359 18.46 -11.37 6.13
N ASP A 360 18.94 -10.90 4.99
CA ASP A 360 18.91 -9.49 4.57
C ASP A 360 17.60 -9.07 3.86
N THR A 361 16.81 -10.04 3.38
CA THR A 361 15.54 -9.81 2.69
C THR A 361 14.52 -9.01 3.50
N TYR A 362 14.36 -9.30 4.80
CA TYR A 362 13.23 -8.74 5.56
C TYR A 362 13.54 -7.39 6.20
N TYR A 363 12.51 -6.55 6.31
CA TYR A 363 12.54 -5.33 7.09
C TYR A 363 11.92 -5.56 8.45
N TYR A 364 12.75 -5.52 9.49
CA TYR A 364 12.32 -5.69 10.87
C TYR A 364 11.99 -4.33 11.50
N LEU A 365 10.91 -4.27 12.29
CA LEU A 365 10.52 -3.07 13.01
C LEU A 365 10.99 -3.14 14.47
N GLY A 366 11.47 -2.01 15.00
CA GLY A 366 11.63 -1.83 16.44
C GLY A 366 10.29 -1.67 17.17
N LEU A 367 9.45 -2.70 17.23
CA LEU A 367 8.21 -2.69 18.00
C LEU A 367 8.52 -2.96 19.49
N THR A 368 7.97 -2.14 20.39
CA THR A 368 8.16 -2.28 21.84
C THR A 368 6.94 -2.85 22.55
N GLY A 369 5.77 -2.82 21.90
CA GLY A 369 4.61 -3.53 22.41
C GLY A 369 3.30 -3.23 21.70
N LEU A 370 2.22 -3.70 22.32
CA LEU A 370 0.85 -3.58 21.85
C LEU A 370 -0.03 -3.08 22.99
N SER A 371 -1.02 -2.23 22.69
CA SER A 371 -2.07 -1.85 23.64
C SER A 371 -3.45 -2.11 23.08
N VAL A 372 -4.40 -2.46 23.96
CA VAL A 372 -5.81 -2.61 23.65
C VAL A 372 -6.63 -1.76 24.60
N GLY A 373 -7.56 -0.95 24.08
CA GLY A 373 -8.40 -0.10 24.93
C GLY A 373 -7.66 1.06 25.60
N GLY A 374 -6.45 1.40 25.12
CA GLY A 374 -5.54 2.34 25.76
C GLY A 374 -4.68 1.74 26.89
N GLU A 375 -4.86 0.46 27.22
CA GLU A 375 -4.08 -0.23 28.24
C GLU A 375 -2.97 -1.06 27.60
N MET A 376 -1.76 -0.94 28.14
CA MET A 376 -0.58 -1.63 27.62
C MET A 376 -0.62 -3.12 27.96
N LEU A 377 -0.41 -3.99 26.98
CA LEU A 377 -0.37 -5.44 27.22
C LEU A 377 0.94 -5.82 27.92
N THR A 378 0.85 -6.76 28.87
CA THR A 378 2.03 -7.31 29.56
C THR A 378 2.67 -8.39 28.70
N ILE A 379 3.60 -7.99 27.84
CA ILE A 379 4.33 -8.87 26.92
C ILE A 379 5.84 -8.66 27.14
N PRO A 380 6.64 -9.73 27.31
CA PRO A 380 8.09 -9.56 27.50
C PRO A 380 8.73 -8.94 26.25
N PRO A 381 9.70 -8.00 26.39
CA PRO A 381 10.37 -7.38 25.25
C PRO A 381 10.98 -8.37 24.24
N SER A 382 11.53 -9.49 24.75
CA SER A 382 12.09 -10.58 23.93
C SER A 382 11.09 -11.22 22.97
N ALA A 383 9.77 -10.99 23.14
CA ALA A 383 8.77 -11.42 22.20
C ALA A 383 8.90 -10.69 20.85
N PHE A 384 9.38 -9.44 20.83
CA PHE A 384 9.50 -8.59 19.65
C PHE A 384 10.93 -8.52 19.07
N GLU A 385 11.92 -9.00 19.81
CA GLU A 385 13.33 -8.92 19.43
C GLU A 385 13.78 -10.10 18.56
N VAL A 386 14.79 -9.83 17.73
CA VAL A 386 15.58 -10.87 17.05
C VAL A 386 16.67 -11.33 18.02
N ASP A 387 16.78 -12.63 18.25
CA ASP A 387 17.81 -13.19 19.13
C ASP A 387 19.16 -13.35 18.44
N GLU A 388 20.18 -13.79 19.18
CA GLU A 388 21.55 -13.94 18.68
C GLU A 388 21.67 -14.92 17.51
N SER A 389 20.75 -15.90 17.41
CA SER A 389 20.71 -16.86 16.30
C SER A 389 20.03 -16.28 15.05
N GLY A 390 19.42 -15.10 15.14
CA GLY A 390 18.61 -14.52 14.07
C GLY A 390 17.15 -14.99 14.10
N ASN A 391 16.72 -15.72 15.13
CA ASN A 391 15.31 -16.09 15.29
C ASN A 391 14.51 -14.93 15.89
N GLY A 392 13.19 -14.94 15.68
CA GLY A 392 12.31 -13.94 16.27
C GLY A 392 12.18 -12.67 15.44
N GLY A 393 11.93 -11.57 16.13
CA GLY A 393 11.64 -10.28 15.53
C GLY A 393 10.21 -10.14 15.00
N ILE A 394 9.93 -8.92 14.53
CA ILE A 394 8.71 -8.59 13.82
C ILE A 394 9.02 -7.87 12.52
N ILE A 395 8.51 -8.39 11.40
CA ILE A 395 8.71 -7.80 10.07
C ILE A 395 7.45 -7.07 9.62
N ILE A 396 7.60 -6.16 8.66
CA ILE A 396 6.49 -5.54 7.93
C ILE A 396 6.44 -6.08 6.50
N ASP A 397 5.32 -6.69 6.13
CA ASP A 397 5.17 -7.32 4.81
C ASP A 397 3.92 -6.82 4.08
N SER A 398 4.09 -6.20 2.92
CA SER A 398 2.97 -5.82 2.03
C SER A 398 2.34 -7.02 1.31
N GLY A 399 3.11 -8.11 1.14
CA GLY A 399 2.68 -9.35 0.49
C GLY A 399 1.91 -10.31 1.41
N THR A 400 1.93 -10.07 2.73
CA THR A 400 1.12 -10.83 3.71
C THR A 400 -0.15 -10.04 4.01
N ALA A 401 -1.33 -10.64 3.93
CA ALA A 401 -2.59 -9.95 4.18
C ALA A 401 -2.86 -9.70 5.67
N VAL A 402 -2.85 -10.76 6.48
CA VAL A 402 -3.25 -10.71 7.89
C VAL A 402 -2.02 -10.74 8.80
N THR A 403 -1.97 -9.85 9.79
CA THR A 403 -0.89 -9.85 10.79
C THR A 403 -0.81 -11.19 11.53
N ARG A 404 0.41 -11.73 11.60
CA ARG A 404 0.77 -12.94 12.35
C ARG A 404 1.61 -12.60 13.54
N LEU A 405 1.17 -12.99 14.73
CA LEU A 405 1.91 -12.77 15.97
C LEU A 405 2.30 -14.12 16.57
N LYS A 406 3.47 -14.17 17.23
CA LYS A 406 3.83 -15.29 18.11
C LYS A 406 2.62 -15.65 18.97
N THR A 407 2.35 -16.94 19.13
CA THR A 407 1.10 -17.42 19.75
C THR A 407 0.77 -16.74 21.09
N ASP A 408 1.76 -16.56 21.98
CA ASP A 408 1.52 -15.91 23.28
C ASP A 408 1.21 -14.41 23.15
N VAL A 409 1.85 -13.72 22.21
CA VAL A 409 1.58 -12.31 21.88
C VAL A 409 0.17 -12.15 21.32
N TYR A 410 -0.20 -13.06 20.40
CA TYR A 410 -1.54 -13.12 19.84
C TYR A 410 -2.61 -13.34 20.91
N ASN A 411 -2.41 -14.32 21.80
CA ASN A 411 -3.34 -14.64 22.88
C ASN A 411 -3.56 -13.41 23.78
N SER A 412 -2.49 -12.74 24.21
CA SER A 412 -2.59 -11.52 25.02
C SER A 412 -3.39 -10.41 24.33
N LEU A 413 -3.19 -10.21 23.02
CA LEU A 413 -3.94 -9.21 22.25
C LEU A 413 -5.42 -9.61 22.06
N ARG A 414 -5.67 -10.87 21.70
CA ARG A 414 -7.02 -11.42 21.51
C ARG A 414 -7.81 -11.33 22.81
N ASP A 415 -7.25 -11.78 23.92
CA ASP A 415 -7.96 -11.88 25.19
C ASP A 415 -8.35 -10.49 25.72
N ALA A 416 -7.45 -9.51 25.62
CA ALA A 416 -7.76 -8.12 25.95
C ALA A 416 -8.81 -7.50 25.01
N PHE A 417 -8.78 -7.85 23.72
CA PHE A 417 -9.80 -7.39 22.76
C PHE A 417 -11.18 -7.98 23.06
N VAL A 418 -11.24 -9.29 23.37
CA VAL A 418 -12.46 -10.00 23.77
C VAL A 418 -13.03 -9.43 25.07
N GLU A 419 -12.17 -9.11 26.04
CA GLU A 419 -12.59 -8.45 27.29
C GLU A 419 -13.31 -7.12 27.03
N GLY A 420 -12.79 -6.32 26.09
CA GLY A 420 -13.39 -5.04 25.71
C GLY A 420 -14.59 -5.14 24.74
N THR A 421 -15.04 -6.34 24.37
CA THR A 421 -16.12 -6.56 23.38
C THR A 421 -17.20 -7.55 23.86
N GLN A 422 -17.32 -7.77 25.17
CA GLN A 422 -18.30 -8.69 25.76
C GLN A 422 -19.77 -8.37 25.42
N ASN A 423 -20.06 -7.14 25.01
CA ASN A 423 -21.38 -6.69 24.58
C ASN A 423 -21.72 -7.03 23.11
N LEU A 424 -20.75 -7.52 22.33
CA LEU A 424 -20.96 -7.87 20.92
C LEU A 424 -21.38 -9.34 20.78
N PRO A 425 -22.38 -9.67 19.93
CA PRO A 425 -22.79 -11.05 19.68
C PRO A 425 -21.65 -11.83 19.03
N THR A 426 -21.18 -12.89 19.67
CA THR A 426 -20.11 -13.76 19.13
C THR A 426 -20.67 -14.78 18.14
N THR A 427 -19.82 -15.27 17.24
CA THR A 427 -20.13 -16.36 16.32
C THR A 427 -18.92 -17.27 16.12
N SER A 428 -19.07 -18.37 15.39
CA SER A 428 -17.99 -19.31 15.12
C SER A 428 -16.83 -18.67 14.35
N GLY A 429 -15.60 -19.07 14.68
CA GLY A 429 -14.41 -18.69 13.92
C GLY A 429 -14.50 -19.05 12.42
N VAL A 430 -13.75 -18.30 11.61
CA VAL A 430 -13.74 -18.45 10.14
C VAL A 430 -12.30 -18.57 9.66
N ALA A 431 -11.97 -19.73 9.09
CA ALA A 431 -10.62 -20.06 8.61
C ALA A 431 -9.57 -19.86 9.71
N ILE A 432 -8.64 -18.92 9.54
CA ILE A 432 -7.58 -18.60 10.51
C ILE A 432 -8.02 -17.66 11.64
N PHE A 433 -9.22 -17.09 11.55
CA PHE A 433 -9.74 -16.20 12.59
C PHE A 433 -10.50 -17.00 13.64
N ASP A 434 -10.08 -16.90 14.90
CA ASP A 434 -10.73 -17.58 16.03
C ASP A 434 -11.79 -16.71 16.73
N THR A 435 -11.76 -15.40 16.52
CA THR A 435 -12.58 -14.41 17.22
C THR A 435 -13.44 -13.65 16.22
N CYS A 436 -14.73 -13.97 16.18
CA CYS A 436 -15.69 -13.40 15.24
C CYS A 436 -17.00 -13.01 15.92
N TYR A 437 -17.69 -12.03 15.33
CA TYR A 437 -18.94 -11.45 15.81
C TYR A 437 -19.99 -11.39 14.71
N ASP A 438 -21.25 -11.57 15.08
CA ASP A 438 -22.40 -11.28 14.23
C ASP A 438 -22.85 -9.85 14.49
N LEU A 439 -22.56 -8.96 13.53
CA LEU A 439 -22.88 -7.54 13.59
C LEU A 439 -23.98 -7.17 12.57
N SER A 440 -24.68 -8.16 12.02
CA SER A 440 -25.69 -7.99 10.96
C SER A 440 -26.82 -7.01 11.31
N THR A 441 -27.16 -6.87 12.60
CA THR A 441 -28.21 -5.98 13.08
C THR A 441 -27.71 -4.61 13.51
N MET A 442 -26.41 -4.32 13.37
CA MET A 442 -25.78 -3.10 13.87
C MET A 442 -25.43 -2.15 12.73
N ARG A 443 -25.60 -0.84 12.95
CA ARG A 443 -25.17 0.18 11.97
C ARG A 443 -23.70 0.54 12.12
N SER A 444 -23.26 0.65 13.36
CA SER A 444 -21.89 0.96 13.77
C SER A 444 -21.63 0.38 15.16
N VAL A 445 -20.37 0.16 15.50
CA VAL A 445 -19.94 -0.33 16.82
C VAL A 445 -18.70 0.41 17.29
N ASP A 446 -18.64 0.73 18.59
CA ASP A 446 -17.39 1.12 19.24
C ASP A 446 -16.66 -0.13 19.70
N VAL A 447 -15.39 -0.26 19.29
CA VAL A 447 -14.53 -1.38 19.66
C VAL A 447 -13.24 -0.89 20.30
N PRO A 448 -12.59 -1.68 21.17
CA PRO A 448 -11.34 -1.29 21.80
C PRO A 448 -10.29 -0.91 20.76
N THR A 449 -9.64 0.25 20.93
CA THR A 449 -8.55 0.69 20.05
C THR A 449 -7.35 -0.24 20.21
N ILE A 450 -6.81 -0.72 19.10
CA ILE A 450 -5.54 -1.47 19.06
C ILE A 450 -4.45 -0.53 18.57
N SER A 451 -3.32 -0.48 19.28
CA SER A 451 -2.16 0.34 18.88
C SER A 451 -0.86 -0.45 18.87
N LEU A 452 0.01 -0.12 17.92
CA LEU A 452 1.39 -0.60 17.83
C LEU A 452 2.31 0.44 18.49
N HIS A 453 3.14 0.03 19.45
CA HIS A 453 4.04 0.92 20.21
C HIS A 453 5.50 0.76 19.77
N PHE A 454 6.21 1.89 19.75
CA PHE A 454 7.59 2.03 19.31
C PHE A 454 8.41 2.79 20.38
N PRO A 455 9.76 2.81 20.28
CA PRO A 455 10.61 3.51 21.24
C PRO A 455 10.28 5.00 21.37
N GLY A 456 10.41 5.51 22.60
CA GLY A 456 10.17 6.92 22.91
C GLY A 456 8.69 7.30 23.03
N ASP A 457 7.87 6.39 23.56
CA ASP A 457 6.42 6.56 23.80
C ASP A 457 5.62 6.90 22.53
N LYS A 458 6.15 6.52 21.37
CA LYS A 458 5.50 6.69 20.07
C LYS A 458 4.61 5.50 19.79
N TYR A 459 3.43 5.73 19.21
CA TYR A 459 2.53 4.65 18.83
C TYR A 459 1.69 5.04 17.62
N ILE A 460 1.19 4.03 16.90
CA ILE A 460 0.16 4.20 15.89
C ILE A 460 -1.09 3.44 16.30
N ALA A 461 -2.21 4.16 16.41
CA ALA A 461 -3.52 3.57 16.63
C ALA A 461 -4.09 3.08 15.29
N LEU A 462 -4.48 1.80 15.23
CA LEU A 462 -5.06 1.21 14.04
C LEU A 462 -6.54 1.63 13.90
N PRO A 463 -7.00 2.02 12.71
CA PRO A 463 -8.43 2.15 12.43
C PRO A 463 -9.17 0.83 12.68
N ALA A 464 -10.42 0.88 13.16
CA ALA A 464 -11.19 -0.32 13.47
C ALA A 464 -11.29 -1.32 12.30
N LYS A 465 -11.45 -0.79 11.08
CA LYS A 465 -11.52 -1.57 9.83
C LYS A 465 -10.22 -2.30 9.44
N ASN A 466 -9.11 -1.96 10.11
CA ASN A 466 -7.80 -2.61 9.95
C ASN A 466 -7.61 -3.79 10.91
N TYR A 467 -8.58 -4.09 11.78
CA TYR A 467 -8.51 -5.26 12.65
C TYR A 467 -9.84 -5.96 12.92
N LEU A 468 -10.98 -5.35 12.64
CA LEU A 468 -12.27 -6.04 12.67
C LEU A 468 -12.85 -5.98 11.25
N VAL A 469 -12.73 -7.09 10.52
CA VAL A 469 -12.95 -7.14 9.07
C VAL A 469 -14.17 -8.00 8.72
N PRO A 470 -14.97 -7.62 7.71
CA PRO A 470 -16.05 -8.48 7.25
C PRO A 470 -15.47 -9.73 6.57
N VAL A 471 -16.07 -10.88 6.83
CA VAL A 471 -15.70 -12.17 6.18
C VAL A 471 -16.82 -12.72 5.31
N ASP A 472 -17.96 -12.03 5.26
CA ASP A 472 -19.07 -12.24 4.34
C ASP A 472 -19.85 -10.92 4.15
N SER A 473 -20.85 -10.95 3.27
CA SER A 473 -21.79 -9.83 3.07
C SER A 473 -23.03 -9.91 3.98
N ALA A 474 -23.07 -10.85 4.93
CA ALA A 474 -24.19 -11.06 5.83
C ALA A 474 -24.01 -10.35 7.18
N GLY A 475 -22.80 -9.89 7.48
CA GLY A 475 -22.48 -9.16 8.71
C GLY A 475 -21.63 -9.93 9.70
N THR A 476 -20.95 -10.99 9.28
CA THR A 476 -19.91 -11.63 10.10
C THR A 476 -18.62 -10.83 10.03
N PHE A 477 -18.10 -10.39 11.18
CA PHE A 477 -16.83 -9.68 11.30
C PHE A 477 -15.86 -10.43 12.20
N CYS A 478 -14.59 -10.49 11.82
CA CYS A 478 -13.57 -11.22 12.58
C CYS A 478 -12.37 -10.35 12.92
N LEU A 479 -11.74 -10.63 14.06
CA LEU A 479 -10.48 -10.04 14.47
C LEU A 479 -9.37 -10.50 13.51
N ALA A 480 -8.87 -9.58 12.68
CA ALA A 480 -7.90 -9.83 11.62
C ALA A 480 -6.45 -9.92 12.14
N PHE A 481 -6.26 -10.71 13.19
CA PHE A 481 -4.98 -11.15 13.71
C PHE A 481 -5.03 -12.68 13.83
N ALA A 482 -3.92 -13.35 13.59
CA ALA A 482 -3.83 -14.80 13.75
C ALA A 482 -2.50 -15.21 14.40
N PRO A 483 -2.45 -16.36 15.10
CA PRO A 483 -1.22 -16.84 15.68
C PRO A 483 -0.30 -17.42 14.60
N THR A 484 1.00 -17.43 14.89
CA THR A 484 2.01 -18.24 14.18
C THR A 484 2.71 -19.15 15.17
N SER A 485 3.05 -20.35 14.71
CA SER A 485 3.88 -21.32 15.44
C SER A 485 5.37 -21.06 15.26
N SER A 486 5.76 -20.17 14.33
CA SER A 486 7.14 -19.74 14.15
C SER A 486 7.54 -18.66 15.17
N SER A 487 8.84 -18.44 15.31
CA SER A 487 9.39 -17.32 16.08
C SER A 487 9.14 -15.97 15.39
N LEU A 488 8.97 -15.92 14.07
CA LEU A 488 8.79 -14.66 13.34
C LEU A 488 7.36 -14.12 13.46
N SER A 489 7.21 -12.86 13.85
CA SER A 489 5.94 -12.12 13.72
C SER A 489 5.94 -11.23 12.46
N ILE A 490 4.76 -10.96 11.91
CA ILE A 490 4.59 -10.25 10.63
C ILE A 490 3.43 -9.25 10.77
N ILE A 491 3.68 -7.96 10.57
CA ILE A 491 2.64 -6.95 10.35
C ILE A 491 2.18 -7.03 8.90
N GLY A 492 0.95 -7.52 8.69
CA GLY A 492 0.35 -7.70 7.38
C GLY A 492 -0.28 -6.42 6.80
N ASN A 493 -0.66 -6.48 5.54
CA ASN A 493 -1.14 -5.36 4.74
C ASN A 493 -2.50 -4.81 5.21
N ILE A 494 -3.34 -5.63 5.85
CA ILE A 494 -4.62 -5.18 6.43
C ILE A 494 -4.38 -4.15 7.54
N GLN A 495 -3.36 -4.37 8.37
CA GLN A 495 -3.00 -3.44 9.45
C GLN A 495 -2.31 -2.17 8.92
N GLN A 496 -1.76 -2.22 7.71
CA GLN A 496 -1.09 -1.08 7.06
C GLN A 496 -2.06 -0.16 6.28
N GLN A 497 -3.33 -0.55 6.09
CA GLN A 497 -4.28 0.20 5.26
C GLN A 497 -4.50 1.63 5.75
N GLY A 498 -4.53 2.59 4.83
CA GLY A 498 -4.68 4.01 5.12
C GLY A 498 -3.44 4.65 5.73
N THR A 499 -2.32 3.94 5.83
CA THR A 499 -1.06 4.44 6.39
C THR A 499 0.03 4.35 5.33
N ARG A 500 0.73 5.46 5.11
CA ARG A 500 1.94 5.47 4.29
C ARG A 500 3.09 4.90 5.11
N VAL A 501 3.73 3.87 4.57
CA VAL A 501 4.91 3.24 5.14
C VAL A 501 6.12 3.71 4.34
N THR A 502 7.03 4.41 5.00
CA THR A 502 8.26 4.93 4.41
C THR A 502 9.45 4.17 4.96
N PHE A 503 10.32 3.68 4.08
CA PHE A 503 11.60 3.07 4.42
C PHE A 503 12.70 4.08 4.11
N ASP A 504 13.31 4.64 5.15
CA ASP A 504 14.52 5.43 5.04
C ASP A 504 15.71 4.50 5.27
N LEU A 505 16.30 4.07 4.14
CA LEU A 505 17.36 3.06 4.12
C LEU A 505 18.70 3.65 4.58
N VAL A 506 18.88 4.97 4.46
CA VAL A 506 20.10 5.67 4.88
C VAL A 506 20.14 5.81 6.40
N ASN A 507 19.04 6.27 7.00
CA ASN A 507 18.96 6.48 8.44
C ASN A 507 18.50 5.25 9.21
N SER A 508 18.22 4.13 8.52
CA SER A 508 17.68 2.91 9.10
C SER A 508 16.42 3.18 9.94
N LEU A 509 15.44 3.82 9.31
CA LEU A 509 14.15 4.14 9.92
C LEU A 509 12.99 3.66 9.07
N VAL A 510 11.90 3.26 9.74
CA VAL A 510 10.58 3.13 9.14
C VAL A 510 9.66 4.21 9.69
N GLY A 511 8.97 4.92 8.78
CA GLY A 511 7.97 5.93 9.10
C GLY A 511 6.57 5.46 8.79
N PHE A 512 5.62 5.82 9.65
CA PHE A 512 4.20 5.58 9.49
C PHE A 512 3.44 6.91 9.48
N SER A 513 2.85 7.25 8.34
CA SER A 513 2.07 8.47 8.16
C SER A 513 0.60 8.13 7.89
N ALA A 514 -0.24 8.23 8.92
CA ALA A 514 -1.66 7.91 8.82
C ALA A 514 -2.41 8.90 7.92
N SER A 515 -3.41 8.39 7.17
CA SER A 515 -4.30 9.17 6.29
C SER A 515 -3.61 9.88 5.11
N GLN A 516 -2.42 9.40 4.68
CA GLN A 516 -1.65 10.00 3.57
C GLN A 516 -1.55 9.07 2.34
N CYS A 517 -2.69 8.52 1.89
CA CYS A 517 -2.77 7.66 0.69
C CYS A 517 -3.18 8.41 -0.59
N THR A 518 -3.36 9.73 -0.54
CA THR A 518 -3.68 10.52 -1.74
C THR A 518 -2.44 10.69 -2.62
N PRO A 519 -2.56 10.57 -3.96
CA PRO A 519 -1.48 10.91 -4.88
C PRO A 519 -1.00 12.35 -4.65
N MET A 520 0.31 12.58 -4.63
CA MET A 520 0.88 13.94 -4.64
C MET A 520 0.55 14.59 -5.98
N GLY A 521 -0.61 15.24 -6.06
CA GLY A 521 -1.10 15.87 -7.30
C GLY A 521 -2.59 16.14 -7.30
N VAL A 522 -3.37 15.46 -6.45
CA VAL A 522 -4.76 15.86 -6.20
C VAL A 522 -4.75 16.87 -5.05
N LEU A 523 -4.44 18.13 -5.37
CA LEU A 523 -4.91 19.22 -4.54
C LEU A 523 -6.43 19.13 -4.54
N GLN A 524 -6.98 18.50 -3.52
CA GLN A 524 -8.39 18.60 -3.21
C GLN A 524 -8.62 20.04 -2.77
N TYR A 525 -8.79 20.93 -3.75
CA TYR A 525 -9.33 22.25 -3.48
C TYR A 525 -10.65 22.01 -2.76
N ASN A 526 -10.68 22.33 -1.47
CA ASN A 526 -11.92 22.30 -0.71
C ASN A 526 -12.96 23.09 -1.51
N PHE A 527 -14.22 22.64 -1.53
CA PHE A 527 -15.30 23.34 -2.22
C PHE A 527 -15.35 24.84 -1.83
N VAL A 528 -14.96 25.13 -0.59
CA VAL A 528 -14.78 26.49 -0.03
C VAL A 528 -13.66 27.26 -0.73
N GLN A 529 -12.53 26.63 -1.04
CA GLN A 529 -11.39 27.25 -1.72
C GLN A 529 -11.69 27.51 -3.21
N LEU A 530 -12.43 26.61 -3.86
CA LEU A 530 -12.98 26.83 -5.20
C LEU A 530 -14.01 27.98 -5.19
N LEU A 531 -14.87 28.08 -4.17
CA LEU A 531 -15.81 29.19 -4.00
C LEU A 531 -15.09 30.54 -3.79
N VAL A 532 -14.00 30.56 -3.03
CA VAL A 532 -13.18 31.77 -2.83
C VAL A 532 -12.49 32.19 -4.12
N LEU A 533 -11.90 31.26 -4.87
CA LEU A 533 -11.31 31.54 -6.20
C LEU A 533 -12.38 32.02 -7.20
N TRP A 534 -13.57 31.41 -7.20
CA TRP A 534 -14.69 31.87 -8.02
C TRP A 534 -15.17 33.27 -7.63
N ALA A 535 -15.25 33.58 -6.32
CA ALA A 535 -15.62 34.90 -5.83
C ALA A 535 -14.58 35.98 -6.19
N GLU A 536 -13.28 35.66 -6.13
CA GLU A 536 -12.21 36.57 -6.57
C GLU A 536 -12.20 36.82 -8.08
N ILE A 537 -12.51 35.80 -8.89
CA ILE A 537 -12.64 35.92 -10.35
C ILE A 537 -13.88 36.76 -10.73
N LEU A 538 -14.99 36.62 -10.01
CA LEU A 538 -16.18 37.46 -10.16
C LEU A 538 -15.92 38.91 -9.75
N SER A 539 -15.20 39.13 -8.63
CA SER A 539 -14.83 40.47 -8.17
C SER A 539 -13.91 41.21 -9.15
N ARG A 540 -12.97 40.50 -9.78
CA ARG A 540 -12.07 41.10 -10.80
C ARG A 540 -12.77 41.39 -12.13
N ASN A 541 -13.79 40.63 -12.51
CA ASN A 541 -14.55 40.88 -13.75
C ASN A 541 -15.61 41.99 -13.60
N ILE A 542 -16.11 42.26 -12.39
CA ILE A 542 -17.02 43.39 -12.14
C ILE A 542 -16.32 44.74 -12.34
N HIS A 543 -14.99 44.81 -12.18
CA HIS A 543 -14.23 46.05 -12.45
C HIS A 543 -13.94 46.34 -13.93
N LEU A 544 -14.27 45.43 -14.84
CA LEU A 544 -14.10 45.63 -16.29
C LEU A 544 -15.41 46.00 -17.02
N TRP A 545 -16.52 46.18 -16.30
CA TRP A 545 -17.84 46.46 -16.88
C TRP A 545 -18.59 47.67 -16.27
N THR A 546 -17.88 48.58 -15.60
CA THR A 546 -18.45 49.89 -15.24
C THR A 546 -17.49 51.01 -15.64
N GLY A 547 -17.45 51.30 -16.94
CA GLY A 547 -17.04 52.60 -17.43
C GLY A 547 -18.15 53.62 -17.17
N ASP A 548 -17.78 54.69 -16.48
CA ASP A 548 -18.39 56.01 -16.35
C ASP A 548 -19.92 56.18 -16.24
N ASN A 549 -20.27 56.94 -15.20
CA ASN A 549 -21.57 57.54 -14.86
C ASN A 549 -22.65 56.59 -14.32
N LEU A 550 -22.70 56.48 -12.99
CA LEU A 550 -23.97 56.52 -12.25
C LEU A 550 -23.73 56.98 -10.81
N ARG A 551 -24.28 58.15 -10.51
CA ARG A 551 -24.36 58.78 -9.19
C ARG A 551 -25.54 58.13 -8.47
N VAL A 552 -25.33 57.48 -7.33
CA VAL A 552 -26.41 57.09 -6.41
C VAL A 552 -25.97 57.33 -4.97
N ASP A 553 -26.81 58.10 -4.27
CA ASP A 553 -26.66 58.58 -2.90
C ASP A 553 -26.74 57.49 -1.82
N SER A 554 -26.22 57.88 -0.66
CA SER A 554 -26.16 57.20 0.64
C SER A 554 -27.40 56.39 1.05
N PHE A 555 -27.17 55.18 1.59
CA PHE A 555 -27.84 54.54 2.74
C PHE A 555 -26.95 53.31 3.09
N GLY A 556 -26.63 52.89 4.32
CA GLY A 556 -27.10 53.14 5.67
C GLY A 556 -26.71 51.86 6.46
N SER A 557 -25.99 52.03 7.57
CA SER A 557 -25.49 50.98 8.47
C SER A 557 -26.52 49.92 8.84
N TRP A 558 -26.11 48.64 8.93
CA TRP A 558 -26.66 47.69 9.91
C TRP A 558 -25.56 46.83 10.54
N ARG A 559 -25.76 46.62 11.85
CA ARG A 559 -25.01 45.78 12.80
C ARG A 559 -25.14 44.29 12.50
#